data_AF-A0A662GHL3-F1
#
_entry.id   AF-A0A662GHL3-F1
#
_cell.length_a   1.000
_cell.length_b   1.000
_cell.length_c   1.000
_cell.angle_alpha   90.00
_cell.angle_beta   90.00
_cell.angle_gamma   90.00
#
_symmetry.space_group_name_H-M   'P 1'
#
loop_
_entity.id
_entity.type
_entity.pdbx_description
1 polymer ?
#
loop_
_entity_poly.entity_id
_entity_poly.type
_entity_poly.pdbx_seq_one_letter_code
_entity_poly.pdbx_strand_id
1 'polypeptide(L)'
;MDLIVENLKDIVSTFKKEGIKTKLGVETMGKRKVFGSLDEIIEVCKKVKEVVPVIDLGHIHARCNGCLKEREDFERIFEKVKPLKLKRYLVHVTGVLYENGNEYYHIPIKKGDMPLEPLLNLILDEKYNVTLISESPLLEHDAIYIKIMIEWLIQRRTGKDKVSYKDLSGL
;
A
#
# COMPACT_ATOMS: atom_id res chain seq x y z
N MET A 1 19.78 -9.33 5.37
CA MET A 1 19.09 -8.38 6.26
C MET A 1 20.05 -7.32 6.79
N ASP A 2 21.16 -7.69 7.44
CA ASP A 2 22.03 -6.72 8.11
C ASP A 2 22.63 -5.65 7.18
N LEU A 3 23.09 -6.07 5.99
CA LEU A 3 23.58 -5.13 4.96
C LEU A 3 22.52 -4.10 4.53
N ILE A 4 21.25 -4.49 4.44
CA ILE A 4 20.16 -3.58 4.09
C ILE A 4 19.95 -2.56 5.20
N VAL A 5 19.96 -3.02 6.46
CA VAL A 5 19.82 -2.15 7.64
C VAL A 5 20.98 -1.17 7.73
N GLU A 6 22.20 -1.60 7.47
CA GLU A 6 23.40 -0.76 7.44
C GLU A 6 23.28 0.33 6.37
N ASN A 7 23.01 -0.06 5.12
CA ASN A 7 22.86 0.89 4.01
C ASN A 7 21.73 1.91 4.27
N LEU A 8 20.60 1.47 4.82
CA LEU A 8 19.49 2.38 5.14
C LEU A 8 19.86 3.37 6.26
N LYS A 9 20.63 2.94 7.26
CA LYS A 9 21.15 3.85 8.31
C LYS A 9 22.06 4.91 7.71
N ASP A 10 22.89 4.55 6.74
CA ASP A 10 23.79 5.48 6.06
C ASP A 10 23.02 6.51 5.22
N ILE A 11 21.99 6.08 4.49
CA ILE A 11 21.11 6.99 3.73
C ILE A 11 20.39 7.95 4.69
N VAL A 12 19.81 7.44 5.78
CA VAL A 12 19.13 8.27 6.80
C VAL A 12 20.10 9.24 7.48
N SER A 13 21.34 8.82 7.72
CA SER A 13 22.40 9.70 8.25
C SER A 13 22.71 10.84 7.29
N THR A 14 22.81 10.53 5.99
CA THR A 14 23.00 11.53 4.92
C THR A 14 21.82 12.51 4.88
N PHE A 15 20.58 12.04 4.93
CA PHE A 15 19.40 12.92 4.96
C PHE A 15 19.47 13.92 6.11
N LYS A 16 19.91 13.49 7.30
CA LYS A 16 20.09 14.37 8.46
C LYS A 16 21.19 15.40 8.26
N LYS A 17 22.34 15.01 7.70
CA LYS A 17 23.47 15.90 7.41
C LYS A 17 23.09 17.00 6.41
N GLU A 18 22.33 16.63 5.38
CA GLU A 18 21.86 17.53 4.32
C GLU A 18 20.59 18.32 4.71
N GLY A 19 20.06 18.14 5.92
CA GLY A 19 18.85 18.82 6.38
C GLY A 19 17.55 18.40 5.68
N ILE A 20 17.54 17.24 5.02
CA ILE A 20 16.36 16.67 4.34
C ILE A 20 15.38 16.12 5.37
N LYS A 21 14.19 16.73 5.46
CA LYS A 21 13.15 16.39 6.45
C LYS A 21 12.06 15.49 5.84
N THR A 22 12.46 14.34 5.29
CA THR A 22 11.51 13.34 4.78
C THR A 22 11.82 11.94 5.32
N LYS A 23 10.82 11.06 5.27
CA LYS A 23 10.97 9.65 5.60
C LYS A 23 11.43 8.86 4.38
N LEU A 24 12.14 7.77 4.61
CA LEU A 24 12.56 6.85 3.57
C LEU A 24 11.56 5.70 3.46
N GLY A 25 10.86 5.61 2.33
CA GLY A 25 9.95 4.51 2.04
C GLY A 25 10.70 3.30 1.50
N VAL A 26 10.44 2.11 2.05
CA VAL A 26 10.92 0.84 1.49
C VAL A 26 9.72 0.01 1.07
N GLU A 27 9.66 -0.32 -0.20
CA GLU A 27 8.53 -0.99 -0.81
C GLU A 27 8.61 -2.51 -0.69
N THR A 28 7.46 -3.16 -0.55
CA THR A 28 7.34 -4.61 -0.68
C THR A 28 7.59 -5.05 -2.12
N MET A 29 8.22 -6.21 -2.34
CA MET A 29 8.63 -6.69 -3.68
C MET A 29 7.85 -7.94 -4.11
N GLY A 30 7.45 -8.07 -5.38
CA GLY A 30 6.54 -9.13 -5.84
C GLY A 30 7.11 -10.55 -6.02
N LYS A 31 8.44 -10.72 -6.03
CA LYS A 31 9.09 -12.03 -6.25
C LYS A 31 9.57 -12.67 -4.95
N ARG A 32 9.18 -13.93 -4.68
CA ARG A 32 9.53 -14.65 -3.43
C ARG A 32 11.02 -14.73 -3.13
N LYS A 33 11.85 -14.88 -4.17
CA LYS A 33 13.32 -14.96 -4.04
C LYS A 33 13.98 -13.61 -3.76
N VAL A 34 13.25 -12.51 -3.88
CA VAL A 34 13.74 -11.15 -3.64
C VAL A 34 13.31 -10.72 -2.24
N PHE A 35 14.26 -10.11 -1.52
CA PHE A 35 14.01 -9.45 -0.25
C PHE A 35 12.94 -8.38 -0.40
N GLY A 36 11.97 -8.35 0.51
CA GLY A 36 10.89 -7.35 0.45
C GLY A 36 9.52 -7.96 0.68
N SER A 37 9.43 -9.10 1.37
CA SER A 37 8.15 -9.49 1.96
C SER A 37 7.72 -8.45 3.01
N LEU A 38 6.41 -8.34 3.26
CA LEU A 38 5.88 -7.40 4.25
C LEU A 38 6.54 -7.59 5.62
N ASP A 39 6.76 -8.84 6.04
CA ASP A 39 7.38 -9.16 7.34
C ASP A 39 8.84 -8.71 7.39
N GLU A 40 9.62 -8.90 6.32
CA GLU A 40 10.99 -8.39 6.22
C GLU A 40 11.05 -6.86 6.28
N ILE A 41 10.15 -6.17 5.58
CA ILE A 41 10.08 -4.71 5.58
C ILE A 41 9.70 -4.18 6.97
N ILE A 42 8.74 -4.82 7.65
CA ILE A 42 8.37 -4.47 9.04
C ILE A 42 9.59 -4.57 9.96
N GLU A 43 10.37 -5.65 9.86
CA GLU A 43 11.59 -5.82 10.68
C GLU A 43 12.65 -4.75 10.39
N VAL A 44 12.83 -4.35 9.12
CA VAL A 44 13.70 -3.23 8.76
C VAL A 44 13.22 -1.93 9.40
N CYS A 45 11.93 -1.62 9.29
CA CYS A 45 11.34 -0.39 9.84
C CYS A 45 11.45 -0.32 11.37
N LYS A 46 11.42 -1.46 12.07
CA LYS A 46 11.68 -1.51 13.52
C LYS A 46 13.16 -1.20 13.86
N LYS A 47 14.09 -1.62 13.00
CA LYS A 47 15.55 -1.47 13.22
C LYS A 47 16.10 -0.11 12.80
N VAL A 48 15.46 0.57 11.84
CA VAL A 48 15.93 1.86 11.30
C VAL A 48 14.86 2.92 11.45
N LYS A 49 15.08 3.88 12.36
CA LYS A 49 14.19 5.04 12.55
C LYS A 49 14.14 5.87 11.26
N GLU A 50 13.02 6.54 11.02
CA GLU A 50 12.71 7.31 9.80
C GLU A 50 12.51 6.49 8.52
N VAL A 51 12.65 5.17 8.59
CA VAL A 51 12.23 4.26 7.52
C VAL A 51 10.78 3.82 7.74
N VAL A 52 9.99 3.78 6.67
CA VAL A 52 8.58 3.37 6.70
C VAL A 52 8.28 2.39 5.57
N PRO A 53 7.31 1.48 5.73
CA PRO A 53 6.92 0.58 4.66
C PRO A 53 6.11 1.34 3.60
N VAL A 54 6.35 0.97 2.35
CA VAL A 54 5.43 1.22 1.24
C VAL A 54 4.76 -0.10 0.90
N ILE A 55 3.45 -0.17 1.09
CA ILE A 55 2.68 -1.41 0.99
C ILE A 55 2.18 -1.52 -0.44
N ASP A 56 2.86 -2.28 -1.27
CA ASP A 56 2.36 -2.61 -2.60
C ASP A 56 1.48 -3.87 -2.54
N LEU A 57 0.20 -3.67 -2.80
CA LEU A 57 -0.80 -4.74 -2.73
C LEU A 57 -0.67 -5.72 -3.90
N GLY A 58 -0.26 -5.25 -5.09
CA GLY A 58 -0.02 -6.12 -6.25
C GLY A 58 1.12 -7.10 -5.97
N HIS A 59 2.23 -6.59 -5.43
CA HIS A 59 3.37 -7.40 -5.00
C HIS A 59 2.98 -8.41 -3.93
N ILE A 60 2.27 -7.98 -2.88
CA ILE A 60 1.82 -8.88 -1.82
C ILE A 60 0.88 -9.96 -2.39
N HIS A 61 -0.09 -9.56 -3.22
CA HIS A 61 -1.03 -10.47 -3.88
C HIS A 61 -0.32 -11.52 -4.74
N ALA A 62 0.65 -11.09 -5.55
CA ALA A 62 1.47 -11.96 -6.37
C ALA A 62 2.29 -12.94 -5.53
N ARG A 63 2.99 -12.46 -4.50
CA ARG A 63 3.81 -13.30 -3.61
C ARG A 63 3.00 -14.41 -2.95
N CYS A 64 1.77 -14.10 -2.51
CA CYS A 64 0.91 -15.09 -1.88
C CYS A 64 0.08 -15.91 -2.88
N ASN A 65 0.34 -15.76 -4.18
CA ASN A 65 -0.34 -16.47 -5.25
C ASN A 65 -1.86 -16.23 -5.25
N GLY A 66 -2.26 -14.96 -5.15
CA GLY A 66 -3.64 -14.54 -5.30
C GLY A 66 -4.44 -14.38 -4.01
N CYS A 67 -3.80 -14.21 -2.86
CA CYS A 67 -4.47 -14.32 -1.57
C CYS A 67 -5.35 -13.12 -1.15
N LEU A 68 -5.17 -11.93 -1.73
CA LEU A 68 -5.95 -10.74 -1.31
C LEU A 68 -7.27 -10.69 -2.07
N LYS A 69 -8.36 -11.21 -1.48
CA LYS A 69 -9.67 -11.27 -2.12
C LYS A 69 -10.76 -10.63 -1.27
N GLU A 70 -10.79 -10.94 0.02
CA GLU A 70 -11.85 -10.48 0.91
C GLU A 70 -11.32 -9.44 1.89
N ARG A 71 -12.24 -8.80 2.63
CA ARG A 71 -11.90 -7.72 3.57
C ARG A 71 -10.85 -8.17 4.59
N GLU A 72 -11.01 -9.38 5.12
CA GLU A 72 -10.16 -9.96 6.16
C GLU A 72 -8.71 -10.14 5.69
N ASP A 73 -8.50 -10.36 4.38
CA ASP A 73 -7.15 -10.49 3.82
C ASP A 73 -6.41 -9.15 3.88
N PHE A 74 -7.11 -8.05 3.58
CA PHE A 74 -6.57 -6.71 3.70
C PHE A 74 -6.41 -6.29 5.16
N GLU A 75 -7.34 -6.63 6.05
CA GLU A 75 -7.24 -6.36 7.50
C GLU A 75 -5.93 -6.91 8.07
N ARG A 76 -5.59 -8.15 7.74
CA ARG A 76 -4.32 -8.79 8.18
C ARG A 76 -3.09 -7.98 7.77
N ILE A 77 -3.10 -7.30 6.62
CA ILE A 77 -2.00 -6.42 6.20
C ILE A 77 -1.88 -5.24 7.17
N PHE A 78 -2.98 -4.53 7.43
CA PHE A 78 -3.00 -3.38 8.34
C PHE A 78 -2.65 -3.77 9.78
N GLU A 79 -3.10 -4.94 10.25
CA GLU A 79 -2.75 -5.49 11.55
C GLU A 79 -1.25 -5.76 11.69
N LYS A 80 -0.62 -6.34 10.66
CA LYS A 80 0.83 -6.61 10.65
C LYS A 80 1.65 -5.33 10.80
N VAL A 81 1.24 -4.23 10.16
CA VAL A 81 1.97 -2.96 10.22
C VAL A 81 1.58 -2.07 11.41
N LYS A 82 0.49 -2.41 12.13
CA LYS A 82 0.01 -1.67 13.31
C LYS A 82 1.09 -1.40 14.37
N PRO A 83 2.01 -2.33 14.70
CA PRO A 83 3.09 -2.08 15.66
C PRO A 83 4.03 -0.93 15.27
N LEU A 84 4.11 -0.56 13.98
CA LEU A 84 4.93 0.55 13.49
C LEU A 84 4.32 1.93 13.80
N LYS A 85 3.07 2.00 14.28
CA LYS A 85 2.38 3.24 14.68
C LYS A 85 2.45 4.33 13.61
N LEU A 86 2.19 3.95 12.37
CA LEU A 86 2.23 4.85 11.22
C LEU A 86 1.14 5.92 11.35
N LYS A 87 1.51 7.20 11.13
CA LYS A 87 0.53 8.31 11.08
C LYS A 87 -0.27 8.33 9.78
N ARG A 88 0.31 7.76 8.72
CA ARG A 88 -0.24 7.64 7.37
C ARG A 88 0.34 6.40 6.73
N TYR A 89 -0.50 5.63 6.04
CA TYR A 89 -0.09 4.49 5.23
C TYR A 89 0.16 4.96 3.80
N LEU A 90 1.27 4.50 3.21
CA LEU A 90 1.52 4.65 1.78
C LEU A 90 1.26 3.29 1.13
N VAL A 91 0.25 3.24 0.27
CA VAL A 91 -0.25 2.00 -0.32
C VAL A 91 -0.24 2.16 -1.84
N HIS A 92 0.47 1.26 -2.51
CA HIS A 92 0.46 1.16 -3.96
C HIS A 92 -0.59 0.14 -4.39
N VAL A 93 -1.29 0.47 -5.47
CA VAL A 93 -2.41 -0.29 -6.00
C VAL A 93 -2.20 -0.49 -7.50
N THR A 94 -2.25 -1.73 -7.92
CA THR A 94 -2.10 -2.13 -9.33
C THR A 94 -2.81 -3.45 -9.56
N GLY A 95 -3.14 -3.75 -10.82
CA GLY A 95 -3.42 -5.12 -11.22
C GLY A 95 -2.09 -5.85 -11.43
N VAL A 96 -2.05 -7.16 -11.22
CA VAL A 96 -0.79 -7.91 -11.34
C VAL A 96 -0.99 -9.23 -12.07
N LEU A 97 -0.05 -9.55 -12.97
CA LEU A 97 0.10 -10.89 -13.50
C LEU A 97 1.19 -11.62 -12.71
N TYR A 98 0.88 -12.83 -12.24
CA TYR A 98 1.78 -13.63 -11.43
C TYR A 98 1.59 -15.12 -11.70
N GLU A 99 2.61 -15.91 -11.35
CA GLU A 99 2.54 -17.37 -11.41
C GLU A 99 3.37 -17.95 -10.26
N ASN A 100 2.86 -19.01 -9.61
CA ASN A 100 3.57 -19.75 -8.58
C ASN A 100 4.14 -18.85 -7.46
N GLY A 101 3.41 -17.81 -7.08
CA GLY A 101 3.83 -16.86 -6.06
C GLY A 101 4.91 -15.86 -6.50
N ASN A 102 5.08 -15.64 -7.81
CA ASN A 102 6.04 -14.67 -8.34
C ASN A 102 5.36 -13.74 -9.34
N GLU A 103 5.55 -12.46 -9.12
CA GLU A 103 5.12 -11.40 -10.02
C GLU A 103 5.90 -11.43 -11.36
N TYR A 104 5.17 -11.19 -12.46
CA TYR A 104 5.74 -10.95 -13.79
C TYR A 104 5.76 -9.47 -14.14
N TYR A 105 4.59 -8.82 -14.16
CA TYR A 105 4.45 -7.40 -14.45
C TYR A 105 3.07 -6.87 -14.02
N HIS A 106 3.03 -5.55 -13.84
CA HIS A 106 1.80 -4.81 -13.57
C HIS A 106 0.87 -4.80 -14.78
N ILE A 107 -0.43 -4.92 -14.52
CA ILE A 107 -1.51 -4.83 -15.51
C ILE A 107 -2.55 -3.81 -15.02
N PRO A 108 -3.42 -3.28 -15.89
CA PRO A 108 -4.50 -2.40 -15.46
C PRO A 108 -5.32 -3.04 -14.33
N ILE A 109 -5.76 -2.24 -13.36
CA ILE A 109 -6.45 -2.74 -12.15
C ILE A 109 -7.62 -3.65 -12.52
N LYS A 110 -8.43 -3.25 -13.51
CA LYS A 110 -9.61 -4.04 -13.95
C LYS A 110 -9.26 -5.35 -14.66
N LYS A 111 -8.01 -5.57 -15.05
CA LYS A 111 -7.53 -6.83 -15.62
C LYS A 111 -6.92 -7.75 -14.56
N GLY A 112 -6.60 -7.22 -13.39
CA GLY A 112 -6.17 -8.01 -12.24
C GLY A 112 -7.33 -8.72 -11.57
N ASP A 113 -7.00 -9.72 -10.77
CA ASP A 113 -7.95 -10.53 -10.01
C ASP A 113 -8.07 -10.09 -8.54
N MET A 114 -7.30 -9.09 -8.11
CA MET A 114 -7.40 -8.49 -6.77
C MET A 114 -8.52 -7.43 -6.73
N PRO A 115 -9.58 -7.62 -5.94
CA PRO A 115 -10.69 -6.68 -5.89
C PRO A 115 -10.33 -5.44 -5.05
N LEU A 116 -10.75 -4.26 -5.53
CA LEU A 116 -10.52 -3.00 -4.80
C LEU A 116 -11.57 -2.71 -3.74
N GLU A 117 -12.83 -3.09 -3.98
CA GLU A 117 -13.94 -2.68 -3.12
C GLU A 117 -13.77 -3.13 -1.65
N PRO A 118 -13.32 -4.35 -1.33
CA PRO A 118 -13.07 -4.76 0.06
C PRO A 118 -12.01 -3.90 0.75
N LEU A 119 -10.91 -3.59 0.07
CA LEU A 119 -9.85 -2.68 0.57
C LEU A 119 -10.41 -1.29 0.84
N LEU A 120 -11.15 -0.70 -0.11
CA LEU A 120 -11.65 0.66 0.02
C LEU A 120 -12.69 0.77 1.14
N ASN A 121 -13.58 -0.22 1.28
CA ASN A 121 -14.52 -0.29 2.40
C ASN A 121 -13.77 -0.35 3.74
N LEU A 122 -12.75 -1.21 3.84
CA LEU A 122 -11.92 -1.29 5.05
C LEU A 122 -11.28 0.06 5.41
N ILE A 123 -10.67 0.74 4.45
CA ILE A 123 -10.02 2.05 4.66
C ILE A 123 -11.02 3.07 5.18
N LEU A 124 -12.23 3.11 4.60
CA LEU A 124 -13.26 4.07 4.99
C LEU A 124 -13.85 3.76 6.37
N ASP A 125 -14.15 2.50 6.66
CA ASP A 125 -14.80 2.08 7.91
C ASP A 125 -13.86 2.26 9.10
N GLU A 126 -12.57 1.89 8.95
CA GLU A 126 -11.55 2.06 9.99
C GLU A 126 -10.93 3.46 10.01
N LYS A 127 -11.37 4.34 9.09
CA LYS A 127 -10.89 5.74 8.95
C LYS A 127 -9.37 5.82 8.84
N TYR A 128 -8.74 4.88 8.13
CA TYR A 128 -7.30 4.87 7.94
C TYR A 128 -6.85 6.10 7.13
N ASN A 129 -5.81 6.79 7.60
CA ASN A 129 -5.15 7.86 6.84
C ASN A 129 -4.23 7.22 5.80
N VAL A 130 -4.71 7.08 4.57
CA VAL A 130 -3.99 6.39 3.48
C VAL A 130 -3.71 7.34 2.32
N THR A 131 -2.51 7.24 1.76
CA THR A 131 -2.23 7.70 0.39
C THR A 131 -2.22 6.49 -0.51
N LEU A 132 -3.19 6.42 -1.42
CA LEU A 132 -3.27 5.40 -2.47
C LEU A 132 -2.57 5.94 -3.72
N ILE A 133 -1.62 5.18 -4.26
CA ILE A 133 -0.92 5.47 -5.52
C ILE A 133 -1.26 4.38 -6.51
N SER A 134 -1.70 4.76 -7.71
CA SER A 134 -1.84 3.81 -8.82
C SER A 134 -0.46 3.57 -9.41
N GLU A 135 -0.05 2.30 -9.52
CA GLU A 135 1.16 1.88 -10.23
C GLU A 135 0.84 1.01 -11.45
N SER A 136 -0.41 1.08 -11.90
CA SER A 136 -0.82 0.37 -13.09
C SER A 136 -0.20 0.98 -14.35
N PRO A 137 -0.10 0.22 -15.46
CA PRO A 137 0.35 0.77 -16.74
C PRO A 137 -0.61 1.83 -17.34
N LEU A 138 -1.78 2.05 -16.73
CA LEU A 138 -2.75 3.10 -17.08
C LEU A 138 -2.91 4.08 -15.89
N LEU A 139 -1.80 4.68 -15.46
CA LEU A 139 -1.66 5.43 -14.20
C LEU A 139 -2.83 6.38 -13.91
N GLU A 140 -3.10 7.33 -14.80
CA GLU A 140 -4.11 8.38 -14.58
C GLU A 140 -5.52 7.80 -14.63
N HIS A 141 -5.78 6.88 -15.57
CA HIS A 141 -7.09 6.25 -15.72
C HIS A 141 -7.45 5.44 -14.47
N ASP A 142 -6.51 4.63 -13.98
CA ASP A 142 -6.75 3.77 -12.82
C ASP A 142 -6.74 4.57 -11.50
N ALA A 143 -5.97 5.67 -11.42
CA ALA A 143 -6.09 6.61 -10.31
C ALA A 143 -7.46 7.29 -10.26
N ILE A 144 -8.00 7.71 -11.42
CA ILE A 144 -9.36 8.26 -11.52
C ILE A 144 -10.39 7.18 -11.14
N TYR A 145 -10.20 5.93 -11.58
CA TYR A 145 -11.07 4.83 -11.22
C TYR A 145 -11.13 4.61 -9.70
N ILE A 146 -9.98 4.55 -9.01
CA ILE A 146 -9.92 4.45 -7.54
C ILE A 146 -10.65 5.63 -6.89
N LYS A 147 -10.41 6.86 -7.36
CA LYS A 147 -11.07 8.06 -6.83
C LYS A 147 -12.60 7.96 -6.96
N ILE A 148 -13.12 7.61 -8.13
CA ILE A 148 -14.56 7.47 -8.39
C ILE A 148 -15.16 6.39 -7.49
N MET A 149 -14.48 5.26 -7.30
CA MET A 149 -14.95 4.21 -6.40
C MET A 149 -15.05 4.71 -4.95
N ILE A 150 -14.04 5.43 -4.45
CA ILE A 150 -14.07 6.00 -3.10
C ILE A 150 -15.22 6.99 -2.96
N GLU A 151 -15.38 7.92 -3.91
CA GLU A 151 -16.45 8.91 -3.89
C GLU A 151 -17.83 8.22 -3.90
N TRP A 152 -18.03 7.23 -4.75
CA TRP A 152 -19.27 6.43 -4.79
C TRP A 152 -19.55 5.70 -3.46
N LEU A 153 -18.51 5.10 -2.85
CA LEU A 153 -18.62 4.44 -1.55
C LEU A 153 -18.98 5.41 -0.41
N ILE A 154 -18.48 6.65 -0.46
CA ILE A 154 -18.85 7.71 0.48
C ILE A 154 -20.28 8.16 0.25
N GLN A 155 -20.69 8.35 -1.01
CA GLN A 155 -22.05 8.75 -1.36
C GLN A 155 -23.07 7.71 -0.87
N ARG A 156 -22.79 6.41 -1.05
CA ARG A 156 -23.66 5.34 -0.55
C ARG A 156 -23.82 5.34 0.97
N ARG A 157 -22.77 5.69 1.71
CA ARG A 157 -22.81 5.75 3.19
C ARG A 157 -23.52 7.00 3.71
N THR A 158 -23.33 8.14 3.03
CA THR A 158 -23.75 9.45 3.55
C THR A 158 -25.03 10.00 2.92
N GLY A 159 -25.44 9.48 1.76
CA GLY A 159 -26.57 10.01 0.99
C GLY A 159 -26.35 11.39 0.37
N LYS A 160 -25.13 11.94 0.41
CA LYS A 160 -24.81 13.28 -0.12
C LYS A 160 -24.66 13.26 -1.65
N ASP A 161 -25.26 14.24 -2.34
CA ASP A 161 -25.16 14.36 -3.80
C ASP A 161 -23.77 14.82 -4.29
N LYS A 162 -23.06 15.60 -3.47
CA LYS A 162 -21.69 16.04 -3.75
C LYS A 162 -20.78 15.50 -2.67
N VAL A 163 -19.87 14.62 -3.09
CA VAL A 163 -18.88 13.97 -2.24
C VAL A 163 -17.49 14.29 -2.74
N SER A 164 -16.54 14.37 -1.81
CA SER A 164 -15.13 14.47 -2.13
C SER A 164 -14.38 13.44 -1.31
N TYR A 165 -13.50 12.67 -1.96
CA TYR A 165 -12.60 11.75 -1.25
C TYR A 165 -11.69 12.44 -0.21
N LYS A 166 -11.60 13.77 -0.23
CA LYS A 166 -10.87 14.58 0.76
C LYS A 166 -11.71 14.98 1.97
N ASP A 167 -13.04 14.93 1.87
CA ASP A 167 -13.95 15.30 2.93
C ASP A 167 -14.64 14.05 3.50
N LEU A 168 -14.10 13.57 4.61
CA LEU A 168 -14.60 12.41 5.34
C LEU A 168 -15.45 12.81 6.56
N SER A 169 -15.83 14.09 6.70
CA SER A 169 -16.53 14.62 7.88
C SER A 169 -17.93 14.04 8.13
N GLY A 170 -18.47 13.28 7.17
CA GLY A 170 -19.77 12.60 7.26
C GLY A 170 -19.71 11.08 7.41
N LEU A 171 -18.52 10.49 7.49
CA LEU A 171 -18.30 9.06 7.77
C LEU A 171 -18.07 8.81 9.26
#